data_AF-B0WTF1-F1
#
_entry.id   AF-B0WTF1-F1
#
_cell.length_a   1.000
_cell.length_b   1.000
_cell.length_c   1.000
_cell.angle_alpha   90.00
_cell.angle_beta   90.00
_cell.angle_gamma   90.00
#
_symmetry.space_group_name_H-M   'P 1'
#
loop_
_entity.id
_entity.type
_entity.pdbx_description
1 polymer ?
#
loop_
_entity_poly.entity_id
_entity_poly.type
_entity_poly.pdbx_seq_one_letter_code
_entity_poly.pdbx_strand_id
1 'polypeptide(L)'
;MSEKLAVATRGPPNLVLRKLDTSYSDLMNERWPHRYPNSEKYIRLLVQLNGGLGLFNAANDDLAGWVLKNEFAGVGHLQVMPDYRRAGLGEILAKAMTKRIAEEDDGPVNAFIVDKNAASIRLFLKLGYRRIDGSNWVRADYQE
;
A
#
# COMPACT_ATOMS: atom_id res chain seq x y z
N MET A 1 -8.35 -22.39 0.55
CA MET A 1 -7.06 -22.87 0.01
C MET A 1 -6.23 -21.63 -0.31
N SER A 2 -5.24 -21.28 0.52
CA SER A 2 -4.50 -20.01 0.38
C SER A 2 -3.41 -20.19 -0.67
N GLU A 3 -3.65 -19.68 -1.88
CA GLU A 3 -2.71 -19.72 -2.98
C GLU A 3 -1.61 -18.69 -2.72
N LYS A 4 -0.43 -19.17 -2.33
CA LYS A 4 0.75 -18.33 -2.13
C LYS A 4 1.22 -17.81 -3.49
N LEU A 5 0.93 -16.53 -3.77
CA LEU A 5 1.49 -15.80 -4.91
C LEU A 5 3.01 -15.63 -4.69
N ALA A 6 3.80 -16.63 -5.08
CA ALA A 6 5.26 -16.55 -5.03
C ALA A 6 5.76 -15.79 -6.25
N VAL A 7 5.87 -14.46 -6.15
CA VAL A 7 6.53 -13.61 -7.15
C VAL A 7 8.04 -13.65 -6.87
N ALA A 8 8.77 -14.45 -7.64
CA ALA A 8 10.23 -14.49 -7.59
C ALA A 8 10.80 -13.16 -8.11
N THR A 9 11.26 -12.31 -7.20
CA THR A 9 12.04 -11.10 -7.55
C THR A 9 13.19 -10.96 -6.56
N ARG A 10 14.38 -10.66 -7.08
CA ARG A 10 15.65 -10.55 -6.34
C ARG A 10 15.60 -9.40 -5.33
N GLY A 11 15.02 -9.64 -4.16
CA GLY A 11 15.28 -8.92 -2.90
C GLY A 11 16.06 -9.81 -1.93
N PRO A 12 16.42 -9.34 -0.71
CA PRO A 12 17.02 -10.20 0.30
C PRO A 12 16.16 -11.47 0.46
N PRO A 13 16.77 -12.65 0.55
CA PRO A 13 16.02 -13.91 0.50
C PRO A 13 15.04 -14.02 1.67
N ASN A 14 13.88 -14.61 1.41
CA ASN A 14 12.83 -15.00 2.37
C ASN A 14 11.75 -13.96 2.70
N LEU A 15 11.17 -13.26 1.72
CA LEU A 15 9.93 -12.50 1.95
C LEU A 15 8.68 -13.28 1.50
N VAL A 16 7.61 -13.20 2.29
CA VAL A 16 6.31 -13.85 2.03
C VAL A 16 5.21 -12.80 1.99
N LEU A 17 4.41 -12.80 0.92
CA LEU A 17 3.23 -11.95 0.81
C LEU A 17 2.06 -12.59 1.59
N ARG A 18 1.46 -11.84 2.52
CA ARG A 18 0.32 -12.27 3.34
C ARG A 18 -0.75 -11.18 3.40
N LYS A 19 -1.99 -11.56 3.72
CA LYS A 19 -3.03 -10.60 4.09
C LYS A 19 -2.66 -9.95 5.42
N LEU A 20 -2.96 -8.65 5.53
CA LEU A 20 -2.85 -7.91 6.78
C LEU A 20 -4.12 -8.08 7.61
N ASP A 21 -3.96 -7.96 8.92
CA ASP A 21 -5.05 -7.79 9.87
C ASP A 21 -4.91 -6.43 10.60
N THR A 22 -5.90 -6.11 11.41
CA THR A 22 -5.99 -4.79 12.05
C THR A 22 -4.93 -4.54 13.13
N SER A 23 -4.14 -5.54 13.54
CA SER A 23 -3.06 -5.34 14.54
C SER A 23 -1.94 -4.40 14.03
N TYR A 24 -1.85 -4.19 12.72
CA TYR A 24 -0.85 -3.28 12.12
C TYR A 24 -1.33 -1.83 11.93
N SER A 25 -2.58 -1.50 12.27
CA SER A 25 -3.16 -0.18 12.00
C SER A 25 -2.42 0.95 12.72
N ASP A 26 -2.01 0.73 13.97
CA ASP A 26 -1.23 1.70 14.75
C ASP A 26 0.10 2.05 14.06
N LEU A 27 0.86 1.02 13.66
CA LEU A 27 2.13 1.20 12.94
C LEU A 27 1.94 1.95 11.63
N MET A 28 0.93 1.57 10.85
CA MET A 28 0.63 2.21 9.56
C MET A 28 0.27 3.67 9.75
N ASN A 29 -0.56 3.98 10.76
CA ASN A 29 -0.95 5.33 11.10
C ASN A 29 0.24 6.17 11.59
N GLU A 30 1.10 5.58 12.43
CA GLU A 30 2.32 6.23 12.91
C GLU A 30 3.23 6.63 11.75
N ARG A 31 3.37 5.77 10.73
CA ARG A 31 4.25 6.02 9.59
C ARG A 31 3.63 6.86 8.49
N TRP A 32 2.33 7.18 8.56
CA TRP A 32 1.66 7.96 7.53
C TRP A 32 1.91 9.47 7.73
N PRO A 33 2.61 10.15 6.79
CA PRO A 33 2.93 11.58 6.93
C PRO A 33 1.68 12.49 6.91
N HIS A 34 0.54 12.00 6.43
CA HIS A 34 -0.71 12.74 6.36
C HIS A 34 -1.70 12.36 7.48
N ARG A 35 -1.23 11.68 8.54
CA ARG A 35 -2.05 11.34 9.71
C ARG A 35 -2.66 12.59 10.36
N TYR A 36 -3.83 12.42 10.97
CA TYR A 36 -4.61 13.45 11.64
C TYR A 36 -5.26 12.87 12.90
N PRO A 37 -5.86 13.68 13.80
CA PRO A 37 -6.55 13.15 14.97
C PRO A 37 -7.54 12.04 14.58
N ASN A 38 -7.43 10.87 15.22
CA ASN A 38 -8.23 9.67 14.94
C ASN A 38 -8.05 9.03 13.55
N SER A 39 -6.99 9.35 12.80
CA SER A 39 -6.74 8.71 11.49
C SER A 39 -6.40 7.22 11.56
N GLU A 40 -5.99 6.71 12.72
CA GLU A 40 -5.82 5.27 12.94
C GLU A 40 -7.12 4.51 12.65
N LYS A 41 -8.26 5.04 13.12
CA LYS A 41 -9.57 4.43 12.90
C LYS A 41 -9.87 4.29 11.41
N TYR A 42 -9.47 5.26 10.60
CA TYR A 42 -9.59 5.19 9.16
C TYR A 42 -8.73 4.07 8.57
N ILE A 43 -7.44 3.98 8.94
CA ILE A 43 -6.55 2.90 8.49
C ILE A 43 -7.11 1.52 8.90
N ARG A 44 -7.56 1.38 10.15
CA ARG A 44 -8.14 0.15 10.65
C ARG A 44 -9.37 -0.27 9.85
N LEU A 45 -10.25 0.67 9.52
CA LEU A 45 -11.43 0.42 8.68
C LEU A 45 -11.04 0.02 7.25
N LEU A 46 -10.01 0.62 6.66
CA LEU A 46 -9.50 0.17 5.36
C LEU A 46 -9.03 -1.29 5.41
N VAL A 47 -8.25 -1.67 6.43
CA VAL A 47 -7.79 -3.06 6.56
C VAL A 47 -8.98 -4.01 6.78
N GLN A 48 -9.95 -3.64 7.60
CA GLN A 48 -11.09 -4.48 7.92
C GLN A 48 -12.06 -4.66 6.75
N LEU A 49 -12.38 -3.58 6.02
CA LEU A 49 -13.41 -3.58 4.98
C LEU A 49 -12.85 -3.88 3.60
N ASN A 50 -11.67 -3.35 3.28
CA ASN A 50 -11.07 -3.47 1.94
C ASN A 50 -9.92 -4.49 1.92
N GLY A 51 -9.24 -4.70 3.04
CA GLY A 51 -8.07 -5.56 3.14
C GLY A 51 -6.77 -4.88 2.72
N GLY A 52 -5.67 -5.55 3.03
CA GLY A 52 -4.31 -5.12 2.71
C GLY A 52 -3.37 -6.31 2.51
N LEU A 53 -2.24 -6.04 1.86
CA LEU A 53 -1.17 -7.01 1.65
C LEU A 53 0.10 -6.52 2.34
N GLY A 54 0.79 -7.43 3.04
CA GLY A 54 2.07 -7.19 3.69
C GLY A 54 3.13 -8.16 3.17
N LEU A 55 4.37 -7.70 3.08
CA LEU A 55 5.54 -8.55 2.87
C LEU A 55 6.21 -8.80 4.21
N PHE A 56 6.38 -10.07 4.57
CA PHE A 56 6.93 -10.50 5.86
C PHE A 56 8.23 -11.27 5.66
N ASN A 57 9.21 -11.04 6.51
CA ASN A 57 10.42 -11.86 6.55
C ASN A 57 10.10 -13.24 7.14
N ALA A 58 10.31 -14.31 6.37
CA ALA A 58 9.94 -15.66 6.76
C ALA A 58 10.75 -16.21 7.95
N ALA A 59 11.89 -15.60 8.28
CA ALA A 59 12.75 -16.05 9.38
C ALA A 59 12.27 -15.53 10.75
N ASN A 60 11.71 -14.32 10.79
CA ASN A 60 11.36 -13.64 12.05
C ASN A 60 9.98 -12.97 12.07
N ASP A 61 9.21 -13.09 10.98
CA ASP A 61 7.88 -12.49 10.77
C ASP A 61 7.85 -10.95 10.79
N ASP A 62 9.00 -10.29 10.58
CA ASP A 62 9.06 -8.82 10.49
C ASP A 62 8.32 -8.30 9.25
N LEU A 63 7.50 -7.27 9.43
CA LEU A 63 6.82 -6.59 8.32
C LEU A 63 7.80 -5.69 7.55
N ALA A 64 8.19 -6.10 6.34
CA ALA A 64 9.07 -5.35 5.45
C ALA A 64 8.37 -4.19 4.72
N GLY A 65 7.05 -4.28 4.55
CA GLY A 65 6.25 -3.25 3.89
C GLY A 65 4.81 -3.70 3.66
N TRP A 66 3.95 -2.75 3.32
CA TRP A 66 2.52 -2.99 3.13
C TRP A 66 1.92 -2.14 2.01
N VAL A 67 0.71 -2.52 1.59
CA VAL A 67 -0.16 -1.78 0.68
C VAL A 67 -1.61 -2.07 1.00
N LEU A 68 -2.47 -1.06 0.91
CA LEU A 68 -3.91 -1.18 1.16
C LEU A 68 -4.72 -0.89 -0.12
N LYS A 69 -5.95 -1.40 -0.18
CA LYS A 69 -6.98 -0.88 -1.09
C LYS A 69 -7.69 0.28 -0.39
N ASN A 70 -7.63 1.48 -0.95
CA ASN A 70 -8.26 2.65 -0.35
C ASN A 70 -9.77 2.71 -0.65
N GLU A 71 -10.45 3.72 -0.14
CA GLU A 71 -11.88 3.99 -0.30
C GLU A 71 -12.32 4.29 -1.75
N PHE A 72 -11.36 4.55 -2.65
CA PHE A 72 -11.61 4.80 -4.07
C PHE A 72 -11.35 3.57 -4.94
N ALA A 73 -11.33 2.37 -4.34
CA ALA A 73 -10.93 1.12 -5.02
C ALA A 73 -9.55 1.22 -5.69
N GLY A 74 -8.66 2.02 -5.11
CA GLY A 74 -7.33 2.29 -5.64
C GLY A 74 -6.22 1.68 -4.78
N VAL A 75 -5.03 1.58 -5.37
CA VAL A 75 -3.82 1.21 -4.63
C VAL A 75 -3.39 2.40 -3.78
N GLY A 76 -3.38 2.22 -2.46
CA GLY A 76 -3.11 3.28 -1.50
C GLY A 76 -2.25 2.83 -0.33
N HIS A 77 -1.82 3.80 0.48
CA HIS A 77 -1.03 3.57 1.70
C HIS A 77 0.19 2.66 1.50
N LEU A 78 0.79 2.66 0.31
CA LEU A 78 1.98 1.87 0.01
C LEU A 78 3.18 2.41 0.80
N GLN A 79 3.84 1.53 1.55
CA GLN A 79 5.03 1.88 2.31
C GLN A 79 5.98 0.68 2.38
N VAL A 80 7.28 0.96 2.27
CA VAL A 80 8.35 -0.01 2.53
C VAL A 80 9.18 0.50 3.70
N MET A 81 9.42 -0.39 4.68
CA MET A 81 10.21 -0.09 5.87
C MET A 81 11.64 0.29 5.47
N PRO A 82 12.27 1.28 6.14
CA PRO A 82 13.58 1.83 5.75
C PRO A 82 14.64 0.77 5.46
N ASP A 83 14.74 -0.24 6.32
CA ASP A 83 15.74 -1.31 6.25
C ASP A 83 15.54 -2.27 5.07
N TYR A 84 14.35 -2.25 4.45
CA TYR A 84 13.97 -3.09 3.33
C TYR A 84 13.85 -2.32 1.99
N ARG A 85 14.23 -1.04 1.97
CA ARG A 85 14.13 -0.19 0.77
C ARG A 85 15.16 -0.56 -0.30
N ARG A 86 14.92 -0.07 -1.52
CA ARG A 86 15.78 -0.27 -2.72
C ARG A 86 15.93 -1.73 -3.17
N ALA A 87 15.07 -2.62 -2.70
CA ALA A 87 15.02 -4.04 -3.08
C ALA A 87 13.81 -4.40 -3.98
N GLY A 88 13.17 -3.41 -4.63
CA GLY A 88 12.01 -3.65 -5.50
C GLY A 88 10.69 -3.97 -4.78
N LEU A 89 10.65 -3.98 -3.45
CA LEU A 89 9.48 -4.41 -2.67
C LEU A 89 8.22 -3.56 -2.91
N GLY A 90 8.39 -2.26 -3.12
CA GLY A 90 7.26 -1.37 -3.44
C GLY A 90 6.58 -1.77 -4.75
N GLU A 91 7.35 -2.27 -5.73
CA GLU A 91 6.82 -2.78 -7.00
C GLU A 91 6.06 -4.08 -6.82
N ILE A 92 6.59 -5.00 -6.00
CA ILE A 92 5.92 -6.26 -5.67
C ILE A 92 4.56 -5.98 -5.03
N LEU A 93 4.52 -5.13 -4.01
CA LEU A 93 3.30 -4.77 -3.29
C LEU A 93 2.29 -4.07 -4.22
N ALA A 94 2.73 -3.02 -4.93
CA ALA A 94 1.84 -2.28 -5.84
C ALA A 94 1.28 -3.17 -6.95
N LYS A 95 2.10 -4.03 -7.55
CA LYS A 95 1.66 -4.99 -8.59
C LYS A 95 0.67 -6.01 -8.03
N ALA A 96 0.94 -6.55 -6.84
CA ALA A 96 0.05 -7.52 -6.20
C ALA A 96 -1.32 -6.92 -5.86
N MET A 97 -1.35 -5.70 -5.30
CA MET A 97 -2.61 -5.02 -5.01
C MET A 97 -3.32 -4.60 -6.30
N THR A 98 -2.60 -4.13 -7.32
CA THR A 98 -3.18 -3.82 -8.64
C THR A 98 -3.90 -5.04 -9.22
N LYS A 99 -3.23 -6.19 -9.23
CA LYS A 99 -3.80 -7.44 -9.72
C LYS A 99 -5.05 -7.81 -8.91
N ARG A 100 -4.96 -7.77 -7.58
CA ARG A 100 -6.08 -8.10 -6.69
C ARG A 100 -7.30 -7.22 -6.94
N ILE A 101 -7.13 -5.90 -7.04
CA ILE A 101 -8.24 -4.98 -7.30
C ILE A 101 -8.86 -5.25 -8.67
N ALA A 102 -8.03 -5.45 -9.72
CA ALA A 102 -8.54 -5.74 -11.06
C ALA A 102 -9.38 -7.03 -11.10
N GLU A 103 -8.99 -8.05 -10.32
CA GLU A 103 -9.71 -9.33 -10.20
C GLU A 103 -10.98 -9.22 -9.33
N GLU A 104 -10.95 -8.42 -8.27
CA GLU A 104 -12.07 -8.25 -7.33
C GLU A 104 -13.17 -7.32 -7.86
N ASP A 105 -12.79 -6.23 -8.54
CA ASP A 105 -13.71 -5.13 -8.88
C ASP A 105 -14.09 -5.05 -10.36
N ASP A 106 -13.47 -5.86 -11.23
CA ASP A 106 -13.71 -5.89 -12.69
C ASP A 106 -13.69 -4.49 -13.35
N GLY A 107 -12.67 -3.68 -13.03
CA GLY A 107 -12.59 -2.29 -13.44
C GLY A 107 -11.19 -1.67 -13.46
N PRO A 108 -11.05 -0.41 -13.92
CA PRO A 108 -9.77 0.27 -13.96
C PRO A 108 -9.24 0.54 -12.56
N VAL A 109 -8.00 0.12 -12.30
CA VAL A 109 -7.32 0.38 -11.02
C VAL A 109 -6.69 1.76 -11.02
N ASN A 110 -6.90 2.52 -9.95
CA ASN A 110 -6.37 3.87 -9.79
C ASN A 110 -5.38 3.96 -8.60
N ALA A 111 -4.64 5.08 -8.54
CA ALA A 111 -3.79 5.43 -7.40
C ALA A 111 -3.67 6.95 -7.31
N PHE A 112 -3.84 7.50 -6.11
CA PHE A 112 -3.58 8.92 -5.84
C PHE A 112 -2.17 9.09 -5.28
N ILE A 113 -1.37 9.91 -5.95
CA ILE A 113 0.04 10.10 -5.62
C ILE A 113 0.29 11.60 -5.47
N VAL A 114 0.90 11.99 -4.36
CA VAL A 114 1.36 13.37 -4.15
C VAL A 114 2.32 13.75 -5.29
N ASP A 115 2.09 14.89 -5.94
CA ASP A 115 2.86 15.34 -7.13
C ASP A 115 4.38 15.37 -6.91
N LYS A 116 4.83 15.60 -5.67
CA LYS A 116 6.25 15.63 -5.29
C LYS A 116 6.84 14.24 -5.01
N ASN A 117 6.02 13.18 -4.96
CA ASN A 117 6.46 11.81 -4.69
C ASN A 117 6.98 11.12 -5.97
N ALA A 118 8.12 11.60 -6.45
CA ALA A 118 8.73 11.11 -7.69
C ALA A 118 9.02 9.60 -7.68
N ALA A 119 9.26 9.01 -6.50
CA ALA A 119 9.47 7.57 -6.37
C ALA A 119 8.21 6.77 -6.72
N SER A 120 7.06 7.14 -6.15
CA SER A 120 5.79 6.48 -6.43
C SER A 120 5.33 6.76 -7.86
N ILE A 121 5.50 7.99 -8.36
CA ILE A 121 5.17 8.33 -9.76
C ILE A 121 5.93 7.39 -10.72
N ARG A 122 7.26 7.27 -10.57
CA ARG A 122 8.05 6.38 -11.43
C ARG A 122 7.63 4.91 -11.30
N LEU A 123 7.32 4.47 -10.09
CA LEU A 123 6.86 3.12 -9.83
C LEU A 123 5.56 2.81 -10.59
N PHE A 124 4.53 3.64 -10.44
CA PHE A 124 3.23 3.38 -11.07
C PHE A 124 3.28 3.53 -12.59
N LEU A 125 4.07 4.48 -13.13
CA LEU A 125 4.34 4.57 -14.57
C LEU A 125 4.99 3.28 -15.10
N LYS A 126 5.96 2.71 -14.37
CA LYS A 126 6.59 1.43 -14.73
C LYS A 126 5.59 0.28 -14.75
N LEU A 127 4.57 0.31 -13.88
CA LEU A 127 3.49 -0.68 -13.84
C LEU A 127 2.42 -0.47 -14.93
N GLY A 128 2.55 0.56 -15.78
CA GLY A 128 1.62 0.84 -16.88
C GLY A 128 0.49 1.81 -16.54
N TYR A 129 0.48 2.39 -15.33
CA TYR A 129 -0.47 3.45 -15.00
C TYR A 129 -0.17 4.71 -15.82
N ARG A 130 -1.19 5.53 -16.04
CA ARG A 130 -1.08 6.83 -16.71
C ARG A 130 -1.67 7.90 -15.83
N ARG A 131 -1.06 9.08 -15.83
CA ARG A 131 -1.67 10.26 -15.19
C ARG A 131 -2.90 10.65 -16.02
N ILE A 132 -4.06 10.66 -15.37
CA ILE A 132 -5.34 11.05 -16.00
C ILE A 132 -5.76 12.46 -15.59
N ASP A 133 -5.46 12.88 -14.36
CA ASP A 133 -5.86 14.18 -13.82
C ASP A 133 -4.98 14.60 -12.62
N GLY A 134 -5.27 15.75 -12.03
CA GLY A 134 -4.75 16.21 -10.75
C GLY A 134 -5.87 16.70 -9.84
N SER A 135 -5.70 16.51 -8.53
CA SER A 135 -6.64 16.98 -7.51
C SER A 135 -5.90 17.48 -6.28
N ASN A 136 -6.58 18.31 -5.48
CA ASN A 136 -6.05 18.85 -4.24
C ASN A 136 -6.80 18.24 -3.05
N TRP A 137 -6.05 17.68 -2.10
CA TRP A 137 -6.57 17.39 -0.76
C TRP A 137 -6.36 18.60 0.13
N VAL A 138 -7.46 19.27 0.50
CA VAL A 138 -7.44 20.43 1.38
C VAL A 138 -7.88 19.98 2.77
N ARG A 139 -6.98 20.11 3.75
CA ARG A 139 -7.34 19.98 5.16
C ARG A 139 -7.86 21.34 5.62
N ALA A 140 -9.14 21.41 5.96
CA ALA A 140 -9.70 22.58 6.62
C ALA A 140 -9.38 22.49 8.12
N ASP A 141 -8.70 23.51 8.64
CA ASP A 141 -8.54 23.68 10.07
C ASP A 141 -9.81 24.36 10.59
N TYR A 142 -10.75 23.55 11.09
CA TYR A 142 -11.89 24.07 11.85
C TYR A 142 -11.40 24.42 13.24
N GLN A 143 -11.40 25.72 13.56
CA GLN A 143 -11.34 26.16 14.94
C GLN A 143 -12.76 26.19 15.48
N GLU A 144 -13.00 25.46 16.58
CA GLU A 144 -14.23 25.58 17.38
C GLU A 144 -14.27 26.93 18.09
#